data_AF-Q6T3W9-F1
#
_entry.id   AF-Q6T3W9-F1
#
_cell.length_a   1.000
_cell.length_b   1.000
_cell.length_c   1.000
_cell.angle_alpha   90.00
_cell.angle_beta   90.00
_cell.angle_gamma   90.00
#
_symmetry.space_group_name_H-M   'P 1'
#
loop_
_entity.id
_entity.type
_entity.pdbx_description
1 polymer ?
#
loop_
_entity_poly.entity_id
_entity_poly.type
_entity_poly.pdbx_seq_one_letter_code
_entity_poly.pdbx_strand_id
1 'polypeptide(L)'
;CNKQAHSSVERAGLLGGVKLRSLKHDNKRSLRGETLQEAIDEDIRNGLIPFYVVATLGTTSSCAFDALDELGDVCQARDVWLHVDAAYA
;
A
#
# COMPACT_ATOMS: atom_id res chain seq x y z
N CYS A 1 1.60 2.66 -1.27
CA CYS A 1 1.30 2.94 0.16
C CYS A 1 0.13 3.93 0.26
N ASN A 2 -0.63 3.93 1.36
CA ASN A 2 -1.65 4.95 1.63
C ASN A 2 -0.97 6.34 1.69
N LYS A 3 -1.60 7.41 1.18
CA LYS A 3 -1.09 8.80 1.31
C LYS A 3 -0.83 9.24 2.75
N GLN A 4 -1.41 8.54 3.74
CA GLN A 4 -1.18 8.78 5.16
C GLN A 4 -0.08 7.91 5.78
N ALA A 5 0.62 7.11 4.98
CA ALA A 5 1.71 6.28 5.46
C ALA A 5 2.79 7.15 6.12
N HIS A 6 3.41 6.63 7.18
CA HIS A 6 4.46 7.34 7.90
C HIS A 6 5.64 7.64 6.96
N SER A 7 6.34 8.74 7.22
CA SER A 7 7.46 9.23 6.39
C SER A 7 8.64 8.23 6.28
N SER A 8 8.66 7.21 7.13
CA SER A 8 9.59 6.08 7.03
C SER A 8 9.45 5.29 5.72
N VAL A 9 8.23 5.17 5.18
CA VAL A 9 7.98 4.41 3.94
C VAL A 9 8.59 5.12 2.72
N GLU A 10 8.50 6.44 2.68
CA GLU A 10 9.13 7.26 1.63
C GLU A 10 10.66 7.18 1.72
N ARG A 11 11.22 7.22 2.93
CA ARG A 11 12.66 7.01 3.16
C ARG A 11 13.14 5.63 2.73
N ALA A 12 12.36 4.58 2.99
CA ALA A 12 12.69 3.23 2.56
C ALA A 12 12.72 3.11 1.03
N GLY A 13 11.76 3.73 0.33
CA GLY A 13 11.77 3.80 -1.13
C GLY A 13 13.00 4.51 -1.69
N LEU A 14 13.36 5.64 -1.09
CA LEU A 14 14.52 6.44 -1.51
C LEU A 14 15.85 5.71 -1.30
N LEU A 15 16.01 5.04 -0.15
CA LEU A 15 17.22 4.27 0.17
C LEU A 15 17.32 2.97 -0.63
N GLY A 16 16.18 2.33 -0.93
CA GLY A 16 16.11 1.13 -1.76
C GLY A 16 16.29 1.40 -3.26
N GLY A 17 16.28 2.66 -3.70
CA GLY A 17 16.31 3.00 -5.12
C GLY A 17 15.06 2.55 -5.89
N VAL A 18 13.93 2.39 -5.19
CA VAL A 18 12.69 1.85 -5.75
C VAL A 18 11.64 2.95 -5.88
N LYS A 19 10.81 2.85 -6.93
CA LYS A 19 9.70 3.79 -7.13
C LYS A 19 8.61 3.51 -6.10
N LEU A 20 8.29 4.51 -5.29
CA LEU A 20 7.17 4.44 -4.35
C LEU A 20 5.96 5.18 -4.92
N ARG A 21 4.82 4.49 -5.01
CA ARG A 21 3.54 5.06 -5.42
C ARG A 21 2.60 5.23 -4.22
N SER A 22 2.11 6.46 -4.04
CA SER A 22 1.04 6.74 -3.07
C SER A 22 -0.33 6.55 -3.71
N LEU A 23 -1.17 5.73 -3.10
CA LEU A 23 -2.52 5.43 -3.57
C LEU A 23 -3.56 6.29 -2.83
N LYS A 24 -4.68 6.57 -3.52
CA LYS A 24 -5.82 7.24 -2.90
C LYS A 24 -6.52 6.28 -1.94
N HIS A 25 -6.95 6.79 -0.79
CA HIS A 25 -7.82 6.08 0.13
C HIS A 25 -9.29 6.41 -0.15
N ASP A 26 -10.18 5.58 0.38
CA ASP A 26 -11.62 5.81 0.34
C ASP A 26 -12.08 6.90 1.33
N ASN A 27 -13.38 7.21 1.38
CA ASN A 27 -13.92 8.23 2.29
C ASN A 27 -13.72 7.90 3.78
N LYS A 28 -13.40 6.64 4.13
CA LYS A 28 -13.04 6.20 5.49
C LYS A 28 -11.54 6.25 5.75
N ARG A 29 -10.75 6.80 4.82
CA ARG A 29 -9.29 6.87 4.86
C ARG A 29 -8.61 5.51 4.83
N SER A 30 -9.33 4.48 4.41
CA SER A 30 -8.85 3.11 4.26
C SER A 30 -8.40 2.87 2.81
N LEU A 31 -7.26 2.20 2.63
CA LEU A 31 -6.87 1.66 1.34
C LEU A 31 -7.71 0.42 1.03
N ARG A 32 -8.27 0.38 -0.18
CA ARG A 32 -9.16 -0.68 -0.66
C ARG A 32 -8.48 -1.57 -1.70
N GLY A 33 -8.89 -2.83 -1.75
CA GLY A 33 -8.32 -3.81 -2.69
C GLY A 33 -8.48 -3.38 -4.14
N GLU A 34 -9.63 -2.83 -4.52
CA GLU A 34 -9.91 -2.34 -5.87
C GLU A 34 -8.88 -1.29 -6.34
N THR A 35 -8.62 -0.28 -5.50
CA THR A 35 -7.63 0.77 -5.81
C THR A 35 -6.21 0.21 -5.90
N LEU A 36 -5.87 -0.79 -5.08
CA LEU A 36 -4.58 -1.48 -5.18
C LEU A 36 -4.47 -2.25 -6.49
N GLN A 37 -5.52 -2.99 -6.85
CA GLN A 37 -5.55 -3.81 -8.06
C GLN A 37 -5.41 -2.96 -9.32
N GLU A 38 -6.16 -1.86 -9.44
CA GLU A 38 -6.06 -0.94 -10.57
C GLU A 38 -4.65 -0.36 -10.71
N ALA A 39 -4.02 0.02 -9.59
CA ALA A 39 -2.68 0.56 -9.59
C ALA A 39 -1.63 -0.47 -10.04
N ILE A 40 -1.73 -1.71 -9.54
CA ILE A 40 -0.87 -2.82 -9.97
C ILE A 40 -1.04 -3.09 -11.46
N ASP A 41 -2.27 -3.11 -11.97
CA ASP A 41 -2.57 -3.34 -13.39
C ASP A 41 -2.03 -2.24 -14.30
N GLU A 42 -2.09 -0.98 -13.86
CA GLU A 42 -1.48 0.14 -14.56
C GLU A 42 0.05 0.04 -14.56
N ASP A 43 0.66 -0.29 -13.42
CA ASP A 43 2.11 -0.40 -13.29
C ASP A 43 2.65 -1.55 -14.16
N ILE A 44 1.97 -2.71 -14.20
CA ILE A 44 2.32 -3.83 -15.10
C ILE A 44 2.19 -3.41 -16.57
N ARG A 45 1.11 -2.71 -16.95
CA ARG A 45 0.94 -2.19 -18.33
C ARG A 45 2.04 -1.21 -18.73
N ASN A 46 2.57 -0.46 -17.77
CA ASN A 46 3.69 0.44 -17.97
C ASN A 46 5.07 -0.26 -17.95
N GLY A 47 5.10 -1.59 -17.87
CA GLY A 47 6.33 -2.39 -17.84
C GLY A 47 7.07 -2.34 -16.49
N LEU A 48 6.40 -1.93 -15.42
CA LEU A 48 6.94 -1.96 -14.06
C LEU A 48 6.62 -3.30 -13.40
N ILE A 49 7.36 -3.61 -12.33
CA ILE A 49 7.19 -4.84 -11.55
C ILE A 49 6.76 -4.41 -10.14
N PRO A 50 5.45 -4.52 -9.81
CA PRO A 50 4.98 -4.35 -8.45
C PRO A 50 5.48 -5.51 -7.60
N PHE A 51 6.16 -5.23 -6.49
CA PHE A 51 6.76 -6.28 -5.65
C PHE A 51 6.53 -6.06 -4.15
N TYR A 52 6.09 -4.87 -3.73
CA TYR A 52 5.95 -4.52 -2.32
C TYR A 52 4.78 -3.57 -2.07
N VAL A 53 3.94 -3.91 -1.10
CA VAL A 53 2.79 -3.13 -0.62
C VAL A 53 2.91 -2.98 0.89
N VAL A 54 2.66 -1.76 1.38
CA VAL A 54 2.54 -1.47 2.81
C VAL A 54 1.08 -1.15 3.09
N ALA A 55 0.45 -1.99 3.91
CA ALA A 55 -0.85 -1.73 4.54
C ALA A 55 -0.61 -1.17 5.94
N THR A 56 -1.32 -0.10 6.30
CA THR A 56 -1.21 0.52 7.61
C THR A 56 -2.44 0.19 8.45
N LEU A 57 -2.23 -0.44 9.61
CA LEU A 57 -3.26 -0.62 10.63
C LEU A 57 -3.02 0.41 11.73
N GLY A 58 -3.90 1.41 11.81
CA GLY A 58 -3.75 2.52 12.75
C GLY A 58 -2.94 3.66 12.13
N THR A 59 -3.47 4.28 11.06
CA THR A 59 -2.81 5.46 10.48
C THR A 59 -2.63 6.56 11.54
N THR A 60 -1.44 7.16 11.59
CA THR A 60 -1.02 8.12 12.64
C THR A 60 -1.96 9.34 12.78
N SER A 61 -2.71 9.66 11.72
CA SER A 61 -3.59 10.84 11.69
C SER A 61 -5.04 10.56 12.08
N SER A 62 -5.55 9.32 12.01
CA SER A 62 -6.96 9.04 12.30
C SER A 62 -7.30 7.64 12.81
N CYS A 63 -6.31 6.78 13.11
CA CYS A 63 -6.54 5.39 13.47
C CYS A 63 -7.41 4.66 12.42
N ALA A 64 -7.16 4.96 11.14
CA ALA A 64 -7.82 4.24 10.06
C ALA A 64 -7.13 2.90 9.85
N PHE A 65 -7.92 1.88 9.52
CA PHE A 65 -7.46 0.54 9.23
C PHE A 65 -7.64 0.29 7.74
N ASP A 66 -6.55 -0.03 7.04
CA ASP A 66 -6.63 -0.52 5.66
C ASP A 66 -7.38 -1.87 5.63
N ALA A 67 -8.11 -2.13 4.54
CA ALA A 67 -8.92 -3.34 4.41
C ALA A 67 -8.04 -4.56 4.10
N LEU A 68 -7.40 -5.13 5.14
CA LEU A 68 -6.41 -6.19 4.98
C LEU A 68 -6.91 -7.43 4.24
N ASP A 69 -8.17 -7.83 4.44
CA ASP A 69 -8.73 -8.98 3.72
C ASP A 69 -8.71 -8.74 2.21
N GLU A 70 -9.15 -7.56 1.77
CA GLU A 70 -9.14 -7.17 0.35
C GLU A 70 -7.71 -7.01 -0.19
N LEU A 71 -6.80 -6.43 0.58
CA LEU A 71 -5.41 -6.21 0.16
C LEU A 71 -4.62 -7.52 0.11
N GLY A 72 -4.89 -8.44 1.04
CA GLY A 72 -4.30 -9.76 1.11
C GLY A 72 -4.63 -10.58 -0.13
N ASP A 73 -5.91 -10.62 -0.51
CA ASP A 73 -6.37 -11.33 -1.72
C ASP A 73 -5.67 -10.81 -2.98
N VAL A 74 -5.55 -9.49 -3.13
CA VAL A 74 -4.88 -8.85 -4.28
C VAL A 74 -3.38 -9.14 -4.30
N CYS A 75 -2.71 -9.01 -3.15
CA CYS A 75 -1.28 -9.28 -3.03
C CYS A 75 -0.95 -10.76 -3.29
N GLN A 76 -1.76 -11.68 -2.76
CA GLN A 76 -1.58 -13.12 -2.95
C GLN A 76 -1.81 -13.53 -4.41
N ALA A 77 -2.83 -12.96 -5.08
CA ALA A 77 -3.09 -13.24 -6.49
C ALA A 77 -1.99 -12.75 -7.44
N ARG A 78 -1.14 -11.82 -7.00
CA ARG A 78 -0.10 -11.18 -7.81
C ARG A 78 1.32 -11.43 -7.33
N ASP A 79 1.50 -12.31 -6.34
CA ASP A 79 2.79 -12.62 -5.69
C ASP A 79 3.54 -11.37 -5.23
N VAL A 80 2.80 -10.42 -4.64
CA VAL A 80 3.34 -9.16 -4.13
C VAL A 80 3.52 -9.25 -2.63
N TRP A 81 4.67 -8.82 -2.12
CA TRP A 81 4.91 -8.82 -0.69
C TRP A 81 4.00 -7.80 0.01
N LEU A 82 3.15 -8.28 0.92
CA LEU A 82 2.33 -7.44 1.78
C LEU A 82 3.00 -7.27 3.14
N HIS A 83 3.47 -6.05 3.42
CA HIS A 83 3.95 -5.65 4.74
C HIS A 83 2.83 -4.92 5.48
N VAL A 84 2.60 -5.31 6.73
CA VAL A 84 1.64 -4.65 7.63
C VAL A 84 2.42 -3.82 8.64
N ASP A 85 2.22 -2.50 8.58
CA ASP A 85 2.74 -1.56 9.58
C ASP A 85 1.64 -1.27 10.61
N ALA A 86 1.83 -1.82 11.81
CA ALA A 86 0.95 -1.66 12.96
C ALA A 86 1.71 -1.08 14.17
N ALA A 87 2.66 -0.17 13.94
CA ALA A 87 3.56 0.30 15.00
C ALA A 87 2.86 0.95 16.21
N TYR A 88 1.61 1.37 16.09
CA TYR A 88 0.83 1.97 17.19
C TYR A 88 -0.26 1.06 17.77
N ALA A 89 -0.82 0.12 16.99
CA ALA A 89 -2.02 -0.64 17.34
C ALA A 89 -1.70 -2.03 17.93
#